data_AF-A0A645A8I9-F1
#
_entry.id   AF-A0A645A8I9-F1
#
_cell.length_a   1.000
_cell.length_b   1.000
_cell.length_c   1.000
_cell.angle_alpha   90.00
_cell.angle_beta   90.00
_cell.angle_gamma   90.00
#
_symmetry.space_group_name_H-M   'P 1'
#
loop_
_entity.id
_entity.type
_entity.pdbx_description
1 polymer ?
#
loop_
_entity_poly.entity_id
_entity_poly.type
_entity_poly.pdbx_seq_one_letter_code
_entity_poly.pdbx_strand_id
1 'polypeptide(L)'
;MKLKKGLIASLIAANVIMLVVVILTIPPNLRAEAGKKPPAPSAEQTASVTSSPEEQTPPAPEETDTSLSTEERPDLEDFLWYTEDVAYDGVPSDANIIDSIDLLTGSWKALIVYDPNNEYDAGAMEFLNIALAGTAESLSLTLDWYQIFWANEGESFDESDMEDSVFLGKWENGGLWASGAGTIRLTQFYEQSGKQYAIGTMDTPDGIPALVALVRP
;
A
#
# COMPACT_ATOMS: atom_id res chain seq x y z
N MET A 1 2.99 -38.98 12.82
CA MET A 1 2.99 -37.50 12.71
C MET A 1 3.33 -36.87 14.06
N LYS A 2 4.57 -36.37 14.24
CA LYS A 2 4.97 -35.59 15.43
C LYS A 2 6.03 -34.51 15.11
N LEU A 3 6.15 -34.09 13.84
CA LEU A 3 7.19 -33.13 13.41
C LEU A 3 6.69 -31.74 12.99
N LYS A 4 5.40 -31.40 13.15
CA LYS A 4 4.88 -30.10 12.66
C LYS A 4 4.83 -28.97 13.70
N LYS A 5 4.79 -29.28 15.01
CA LYS A 5 4.69 -28.24 16.06
C LYS A 5 6.01 -27.51 16.35
N GLY A 6 7.15 -28.15 16.09
CA GLY A 6 8.47 -27.55 16.35
C GLY A 6 8.87 -26.49 15.31
N LEU A 7 8.44 -26.65 14.05
CA LEU A 7 8.77 -25.74 12.97
C LEU A 7 7.98 -24.42 13.09
N ILE A 8 6.68 -24.51 13.38
CA ILE A 8 5.80 -23.34 13.57
C ILE A 8 6.26 -22.50 14.78
N ALA A 9 6.63 -23.14 15.89
CA ALA A 9 7.20 -22.43 17.05
C ALA A 9 8.54 -21.74 16.73
N SER A 10 9.32 -22.29 15.79
CA SER A 10 10.58 -21.70 15.35
C SER A 10 10.38 -20.47 14.47
N LEU A 11 9.36 -20.44 13.60
CA LEU A 11 9.05 -19.27 12.76
C LEU A 11 8.52 -18.09 13.58
N ILE A 12 7.60 -18.34 14.53
CA ILE A 12 7.07 -17.30 15.41
C ILE A 12 8.18 -16.68 16.27
N ALA A 13 9.09 -17.51 16.81
CA ALA A 13 10.23 -17.02 17.60
C ALA A 13 11.23 -16.20 16.76
N ALA A 14 11.44 -16.55 15.49
CA ALA A 14 12.34 -15.80 14.60
C ALA A 14 11.79 -14.39 14.30
N ASN A 15 10.47 -14.26 14.11
CA ASN A 15 9.85 -12.97 13.84
C ASN A 15 9.92 -12.01 15.07
N VAL A 16 9.77 -12.55 16.28
CA VAL A 16 9.90 -11.77 17.53
C VAL A 16 11.35 -11.32 17.78
N ILE A 17 12.36 -12.11 17.40
CA ILE A 17 13.77 -11.73 17.57
C ILE A 17 14.16 -10.56 16.66
N MET A 18 13.64 -10.49 15.43
CA MET A 18 13.84 -9.35 14.53
C MET A 18 13.28 -8.05 15.12
N LEU A 19 12.13 -8.09 15.80
CA LEU A 19 11.52 -6.91 16.45
C LEU A 19 12.39 -6.33 17.58
N VAL A 20 13.10 -7.18 18.34
CA VAL A 20 13.94 -6.74 19.47
C VAL A 20 15.25 -6.09 19.01
N VAL A 21 15.81 -6.50 17.86
CA VAL A 21 17.05 -5.92 17.32
C VAL A 21 16.84 -4.48 16.84
N VAL A 22 15.66 -4.16 16.29
CA VAL A 22 15.32 -2.80 15.83
C VAL A 22 15.30 -1.78 16.98
N ILE A 23 14.89 -2.18 18.19
CA ILE A 23 14.85 -1.29 19.37
C ILE A 23 16.27 -0.99 19.90
N LEU A 24 17.22 -1.92 19.74
CA LEU A 24 18.59 -1.78 20.26
C LEU A 24 19.53 -0.98 19.34
N THR A 25 19.16 -0.78 18.07
CA THR A 25 19.99 -0.03 17.10
C THR A 25 19.58 1.42 16.92
N ILE A 26 18.56 1.92 17.64
CA ILE A 26 18.21 3.35 17.61
C ILE A 26 19.32 4.13 18.33
N PRO A 27 20.07 5.01 17.62
CA PRO A 27 21.08 5.84 18.25
C PRO A 27 20.42 6.76 19.29
N PRO A 28 21.05 7.02 20.45
CA PRO A 28 20.43 7.68 21.61
C PRO A 28 20.06 9.16 21.40
N ASN A 29 20.13 9.67 20.18
CA ASN A 29 20.02 11.09 19.85
C ASN A 29 18.60 11.58 19.57
N LEU A 30 17.57 10.77 19.86
CA LEU A 30 16.15 11.17 19.76
C LEU A 30 15.47 11.41 21.11
N ARG A 31 16.21 11.43 22.23
CA ARG A 31 15.72 11.99 23.49
C ARG A 31 15.85 13.52 23.46
N ALA A 32 14.98 14.17 22.68
CA ALA A 32 14.85 15.62 22.70
C ALA A 32 14.29 16.09 24.05
N GLU A 33 14.96 17.11 24.58
CA GLU A 33 14.78 17.71 25.90
C GLU A 33 13.36 18.26 26.14
N ALA A 34 12.88 18.02 27.37
CA ALA A 34 11.74 18.71 27.95
C ALA A 34 12.06 20.20 28.19
N GLY A 35 11.73 21.04 27.21
CA GLY A 35 11.81 22.49 27.28
C GLY A 35 10.67 23.11 28.11
N LYS A 36 11.08 23.90 29.11
CA LYS A 36 10.30 24.77 30.02
C LYS A 36 9.11 25.53 29.40
N LYS A 37 7.98 25.54 30.12
CA LYS A 37 6.98 26.65 30.20
C LYS A 37 7.43 27.66 31.28
N PRO A 38 6.82 28.86 31.51
CA PRO A 38 5.68 29.58 30.88
C PRO A 38 5.96 31.13 30.77
N PRO A 39 5.01 32.12 30.77
CA PRO A 39 3.55 32.18 30.53
C PRO A 39 3.07 33.27 29.51
N ALA A 40 1.77 33.32 29.22
CA ALA A 40 1.04 34.40 28.53
C ALA A 40 0.87 35.65 29.45
N PRO A 41 0.48 36.86 28.94
CA PRO A 41 -0.97 37.19 28.89
C PRO A 41 -1.46 38.24 27.83
N SER A 42 -2.77 38.15 27.53
CA SER A 42 -3.82 39.20 27.45
C SER A 42 -3.76 40.41 26.47
N ALA A 43 -4.81 40.59 25.65
CA ALA A 43 -5.83 41.68 25.68
C ALA A 43 -6.43 42.08 24.30
N GLU A 44 -7.77 42.00 24.24
CA GLU A 44 -8.83 42.74 23.51
C GLU A 44 -8.62 43.78 22.37
N GLN A 45 -9.61 43.72 21.44
CA GLN A 45 -10.29 44.78 20.64
C GLN A 45 -9.47 45.60 19.61
N THR A 46 -9.90 45.83 18.37
CA THR A 46 -11.11 46.60 17.97
C THR A 46 -11.38 46.43 16.45
N ALA A 47 -12.63 46.61 16.04
CA ALA A 47 -13.13 46.56 14.65
C ALA A 47 -12.64 47.69 13.71
N SER A 48 -12.64 47.44 12.39
CA SER A 48 -12.97 48.46 11.38
C SER A 48 -13.35 47.86 10.02
N VAL A 49 -14.45 48.35 9.47
CA VAL A 49 -15.04 48.07 8.16
C VAL A 49 -14.48 49.06 7.14
N THR A 50 -14.08 48.62 5.94
CA THR A 50 -14.13 49.44 4.70
C THR A 50 -14.18 48.52 3.46
N SER A 51 -14.83 49.00 2.41
CA SER A 51 -15.48 48.34 1.27
C SER A 51 -14.74 48.39 -0.08
N SER A 52 -15.02 47.39 -0.95
CA SER A 52 -15.00 47.34 -2.45
C SER A 52 -13.64 47.33 -3.19
N PRO A 53 -13.52 46.80 -4.45
CA PRO A 53 -14.54 46.31 -5.39
C PRO A 53 -14.31 44.90 -6.02
N GLU A 54 -15.35 44.43 -6.73
CA GLU A 54 -15.41 43.20 -7.54
C GLU A 54 -14.27 43.07 -8.55
N GLU A 55 -13.54 41.96 -8.50
CA GLU A 55 -12.62 41.51 -9.54
C GLU A 55 -13.20 40.23 -10.17
N GLN A 56 -13.68 40.35 -11.41
CA GLN A 56 -14.16 39.22 -12.20
C GLN A 56 -12.95 38.38 -12.64
N THR A 57 -12.65 37.34 -11.88
CA THR A 57 -11.70 36.28 -12.27
C THR A 57 -12.32 35.41 -13.38
N PRO A 58 -11.61 35.11 -14.48
CA PRO A 58 -12.05 34.10 -15.45
C PRO A 58 -12.26 32.73 -14.78
N PRO A 59 -13.21 31.90 -15.24
CA PRO A 59 -13.38 30.57 -14.64
C PRO A 59 -12.09 29.76 -14.84
N ALA A 60 -11.53 29.30 -13.72
CA ALA A 60 -10.46 28.31 -13.71
C ALA A 60 -10.96 27.03 -14.41
N PRO A 61 -10.08 26.27 -15.10
CA PRO A 61 -10.47 24.97 -15.64
C PRO A 61 -10.98 24.10 -14.48
N GLU A 62 -12.14 23.46 -14.69
CA GLU A 62 -12.62 22.43 -13.78
C GLU A 62 -11.63 21.27 -13.83
N GLU A 63 -10.69 21.25 -12.88
CA GLU A 63 -10.06 20.01 -12.48
C GLU A 63 -11.17 19.15 -11.90
N THR A 64 -11.65 18.22 -12.72
CA THR A 64 -12.40 17.05 -12.25
C THR A 64 -11.40 16.17 -11.51
N ASP A 65 -10.95 16.65 -10.36
CA ASP A 65 -10.17 15.93 -9.36
C ASP A 65 -11.13 14.92 -8.71
N THR A 66 -11.54 13.95 -9.53
CA THR A 66 -12.27 12.79 -9.08
C THR A 66 -11.27 12.04 -8.23
N SER A 67 -11.40 12.14 -6.90
CA SER A 67 -10.54 11.41 -5.99
C SER A 67 -10.64 9.92 -6.31
N LEU A 68 -9.61 9.37 -6.95
CA LEU A 68 -9.54 7.97 -7.40
C LEU A 68 -9.33 6.99 -6.22
N SER A 69 -9.35 7.50 -4.99
CA SER A 69 -9.09 6.73 -3.77
C SER A 69 -10.34 5.98 -3.30
N THR A 70 -10.18 4.77 -2.76
CA THR A 70 -11.27 4.00 -2.15
C THR A 70 -10.87 3.37 -0.81
N GLU A 71 -11.80 3.36 0.15
CA GLU A 71 -11.68 2.66 1.44
C GLU A 71 -12.50 1.35 1.46
N GLU A 72 -13.15 1.00 0.34
CA GLU A 72 -13.92 -0.24 0.24
C GLU A 72 -13.00 -1.46 0.28
N ARG A 73 -13.39 -2.48 1.05
CA ARG A 73 -12.66 -3.75 1.12
C ARG A 73 -12.72 -4.47 -0.24
N PRO A 74 -11.60 -5.03 -0.71
CA PRO A 74 -11.57 -5.83 -1.93
C PRO A 74 -12.37 -7.13 -1.83
N ASP A 75 -12.93 -7.56 -2.95
CA ASP A 75 -13.44 -8.92 -3.14
C ASP A 75 -12.85 -9.58 -4.40
N LEU A 76 -13.26 -10.82 -4.70
CA LEU A 76 -12.76 -11.54 -5.87
C LEU A 76 -13.19 -10.90 -7.21
N GLU A 77 -14.40 -10.32 -7.28
CA GLU A 77 -14.93 -9.73 -8.52
C GLU A 77 -14.09 -8.53 -8.96
N ASP A 78 -13.54 -7.78 -8.00
CA ASP A 78 -12.61 -6.68 -8.26
C ASP A 78 -11.34 -7.10 -9.02
N PHE A 79 -10.96 -8.39 -8.99
CA PHE A 79 -9.70 -8.90 -9.57
C PHE A 79 -9.86 -9.89 -10.71
N LEU A 80 -11.07 -10.13 -11.21
CA LEU A 80 -11.27 -11.02 -12.38
C LEU A 80 -10.50 -10.54 -13.62
N TRP A 81 -10.34 -9.22 -13.79
CA TRP A 81 -9.50 -8.63 -14.85
C TRP A 81 -8.05 -9.11 -14.77
N TYR A 82 -7.56 -9.43 -13.58
CA TYR A 82 -6.22 -9.91 -13.36
C TYR A 82 -6.15 -11.43 -13.47
N THR A 83 -6.99 -12.14 -12.71
CA THR A 83 -6.89 -13.60 -12.57
C THR A 83 -7.33 -14.36 -13.81
N GLU A 84 -8.23 -13.81 -14.63
CA GLU A 84 -8.74 -14.47 -15.83
C GLU A 84 -8.09 -13.96 -17.12
N ASP A 85 -7.58 -12.72 -17.13
CA ASP A 85 -7.02 -12.10 -18.34
C ASP A 85 -5.53 -11.75 -18.16
N VAL A 86 -5.20 -10.68 -17.42
CA VAL A 86 -3.85 -10.08 -17.41
C VAL A 86 -2.75 -11.03 -16.91
N ALA A 87 -3.06 -11.92 -15.98
CA ALA A 87 -2.10 -12.91 -15.49
C ALA A 87 -1.64 -13.89 -16.60
N TYR A 88 -2.46 -14.14 -17.62
CA TYR A 88 -2.17 -15.05 -18.72
C TYR A 88 -1.76 -14.32 -20.01
N ASP A 89 -2.50 -13.27 -20.36
CA ASP A 89 -2.37 -12.58 -21.64
C ASP A 89 -1.51 -11.30 -21.55
N GLY A 90 -1.19 -10.86 -20.34
CA GLY A 90 -0.46 -9.61 -20.08
C GLY A 90 -1.35 -8.36 -20.17
N VAL A 91 -0.73 -7.19 -19.97
CA VAL A 91 -1.43 -5.90 -20.03
C VAL A 91 -1.97 -5.65 -21.46
N PRO A 92 -3.24 -5.21 -21.62
CA PRO A 92 -3.81 -4.90 -22.92
C PRO A 92 -2.97 -3.88 -23.70
N SER A 93 -2.77 -4.13 -24.99
CA SER A 93 -1.90 -3.28 -25.82
C SER A 93 -2.42 -1.86 -26.07
N ASP A 94 -3.71 -1.65 -25.84
CA ASP A 94 -4.41 -0.37 -25.97
C ASP A 94 -4.61 0.35 -24.62
N ALA A 95 -4.10 -0.20 -23.53
CA ALA A 95 -4.14 0.43 -22.22
C ALA A 95 -3.27 1.70 -22.18
N ASN A 96 -3.74 2.72 -21.45
CA ASN A 96 -2.99 3.96 -21.28
C ASN A 96 -1.98 3.78 -20.14
N ILE A 97 -0.69 3.64 -20.47
CA ILE A 97 0.36 3.46 -19.46
C ILE A 97 0.52 4.74 -18.63
N ILE A 98 0.63 4.56 -17.31
CA ILE A 98 0.91 5.61 -16.33
C ILE A 98 2.36 5.46 -15.87
N ASP A 99 3.19 6.47 -16.08
CA ASP A 99 4.61 6.46 -15.74
C ASP A 99 5.01 7.55 -14.72
N SER A 100 4.01 8.23 -14.14
CA SER A 100 4.18 9.28 -13.14
C SER A 100 3.49 8.94 -11.83
N ILE A 101 4.24 9.08 -10.75
CA ILE A 101 3.77 8.83 -9.37
C ILE A 101 2.71 9.82 -8.88
N ASP A 102 2.70 11.04 -9.45
CA ASP A 102 1.77 12.11 -9.06
C ASP A 102 0.31 11.72 -9.29
N LEU A 103 0.07 10.77 -10.21
CA LEU A 103 -1.25 10.26 -10.54
C LEU A 103 -1.62 8.99 -9.77
N LEU A 104 -0.75 8.47 -8.90
CA LEU A 104 -0.90 7.12 -8.31
C LEU A 104 -1.10 7.13 -6.78
N THR A 105 -0.83 8.24 -6.10
CA THR A 105 -1.07 8.36 -4.65
C THR A 105 -2.55 8.17 -4.30
N GLY A 106 -2.83 7.69 -3.09
CA GLY A 106 -4.18 7.38 -2.60
C GLY A 106 -4.35 5.89 -2.30
N SER A 107 -5.59 5.49 -2.01
CA SER A 107 -5.93 4.13 -1.62
C SER A 107 -6.31 3.26 -2.82
N TRP A 108 -5.89 2.01 -2.76
CA TRP A 108 -6.08 0.97 -3.77
C TRP A 108 -6.67 -0.27 -3.10
N LYS A 109 -7.48 -1.02 -3.86
CA LYS A 109 -7.76 -2.42 -3.57
C LYS A 109 -6.58 -3.23 -4.10
N ALA A 110 -6.14 -4.25 -3.36
CA ALA A 110 -5.04 -5.11 -3.77
C ALA A 110 -5.35 -6.61 -3.57
N LEU A 111 -4.70 -7.41 -4.41
CA LEU A 111 -4.64 -8.86 -4.35
C LEU A 111 -3.17 -9.30 -4.40
N ILE A 112 -2.78 -10.19 -3.48
CA ILE A 112 -1.52 -10.91 -3.52
C ILE A 112 -1.81 -12.38 -3.79
N VAL A 113 -1.15 -12.96 -4.79
CA VAL A 113 -1.23 -14.39 -5.12
C VAL A 113 0.10 -15.03 -4.77
N TYR A 114 0.12 -15.80 -3.69
CA TYR A 114 1.29 -16.55 -3.22
C TYR A 114 1.43 -17.87 -3.95
N ASP A 115 2.67 -18.23 -4.24
CA ASP A 115 3.03 -19.50 -4.89
C ASP A 115 2.13 -19.80 -6.11
N PRO A 116 2.08 -18.89 -7.11
CA PRO A 116 1.11 -18.98 -8.21
C PRO A 116 1.24 -20.26 -9.04
N ASN A 117 2.42 -20.89 -9.03
CA ASN A 117 2.70 -22.16 -9.72
C ASN A 117 2.58 -23.39 -8.80
N ASN A 118 2.24 -23.18 -7.53
CA ASN A 118 2.15 -24.19 -6.48
C ASN A 118 3.42 -25.06 -6.36
N GLU A 119 4.59 -24.45 -6.48
CA GLU A 119 5.91 -25.11 -6.38
C GLU A 119 6.30 -25.39 -4.92
N TYR A 120 5.70 -24.67 -3.97
CA TYR A 120 6.01 -24.72 -2.54
C TYR A 120 4.88 -25.32 -1.68
N ASP A 121 3.75 -25.71 -2.29
CA ASP A 121 2.53 -26.19 -1.59
C ASP A 121 1.97 -25.14 -0.62
N ALA A 122 2.14 -23.86 -0.99
CA ALA A 122 1.80 -22.69 -0.19
C ALA A 122 0.90 -21.71 -0.94
N GLY A 123 0.15 -22.20 -1.93
CA GLY A 123 -0.77 -21.39 -2.72
C GLY A 123 -1.81 -20.69 -1.85
N ALA A 124 -1.89 -19.37 -1.99
CA ALA A 124 -2.87 -18.54 -1.30
C ALA A 124 -3.23 -17.28 -2.08
N MET A 125 -4.43 -16.76 -1.84
CA MET A 125 -4.86 -15.44 -2.31
C MET A 125 -5.16 -14.57 -1.12
N GLU A 126 -4.56 -13.40 -1.06
CA GLU A 126 -4.72 -12.46 0.05
C GLU A 126 -5.22 -11.12 -0.47
N PHE A 127 -6.31 -10.66 0.12
CA PHE A 127 -7.03 -9.45 -0.19
C PHE A 127 -6.73 -8.41 0.88
N LEU A 128 -6.41 -7.19 0.44
CA LEU A 128 -6.01 -6.09 1.32
C LEU A 128 -6.21 -4.73 0.63
N ASN A 129 -6.17 -3.66 1.42
CA ASN A 129 -6.08 -2.30 0.89
C ASN A 129 -4.64 -1.81 0.96
N ILE A 130 -4.23 -1.00 -0.03
CA ILE A 130 -2.93 -0.34 -0.05
C ILE A 130 -3.12 1.16 -0.14
N ALA A 131 -2.62 1.91 0.83
CA ALA A 131 -2.49 3.36 0.74
C ALA A 131 -1.09 3.73 0.23
N LEU A 132 -1.01 4.32 -0.96
CA LEU A 132 0.23 4.83 -1.55
C LEU A 132 0.38 6.33 -1.25
N ALA A 133 1.49 6.69 -0.62
CA ALA A 133 1.79 8.08 -0.27
C ALA A 133 3.26 8.43 -0.53
N GLY A 134 3.54 9.74 -0.64
CA GLY A 134 4.89 10.27 -0.77
C GLY A 134 5.18 10.86 -2.15
N THR A 135 6.45 10.86 -2.53
CA THR A 135 6.95 11.40 -3.80
C THR A 135 7.85 10.38 -4.50
N ALA A 136 8.25 10.66 -5.74
CA ALA A 136 9.13 9.76 -6.50
C ALA A 136 10.40 9.32 -5.74
N GLU A 137 10.97 10.16 -4.88
CA GLU A 137 12.19 9.85 -4.14
C GLU A 137 11.94 9.11 -2.81
N SER A 138 10.71 9.17 -2.28
CA SER A 138 10.36 8.66 -0.96
C SER A 138 8.88 8.27 -0.94
N LEU A 139 8.60 7.00 -1.21
CA LEU A 139 7.28 6.40 -1.19
C LEU A 139 7.04 5.56 0.05
N SER A 140 5.78 5.48 0.44
CA SER A 140 5.27 4.62 1.49
C SER A 140 4.05 3.87 0.97
N LEU A 141 4.00 2.56 1.19
CA LEU A 141 2.82 1.73 1.05
C LEU A 141 2.41 1.27 2.43
N THR A 142 1.20 1.60 2.83
CA THR A 142 0.58 1.03 4.02
C THR A 142 -0.38 -0.05 3.57
N LEU A 143 -0.11 -1.29 3.96
CA LEU A 143 -0.92 -2.47 3.71
C LEU A 143 -1.86 -2.67 4.91
N ASP A 144 -3.16 -2.58 4.65
CA ASP A 144 -4.25 -2.83 5.58
C ASP A 144 -4.88 -4.18 5.22
N TRP A 145 -4.51 -5.21 5.98
CA TRP A 145 -4.85 -6.61 5.72
C TRP A 145 -6.36 -6.85 5.90
N TYR A 146 -6.93 -7.74 5.10
CA TYR A 146 -8.37 -8.04 5.17
C TYR A 146 -8.66 -9.53 5.23
N GLN A 147 -8.28 -10.29 4.22
CA GLN A 147 -8.67 -11.70 4.14
C GLN A 147 -7.65 -12.51 3.35
N ILE A 148 -7.29 -13.67 3.86
CA ILE A 148 -6.50 -14.66 3.11
C ILE A 148 -7.31 -15.94 2.88
N PHE A 149 -7.16 -16.52 1.68
CA PHE A 149 -7.67 -17.84 1.32
C PHE A 149 -6.49 -18.77 1.02
N TRP A 150 -6.37 -19.85 1.80
CA TRP A 150 -5.34 -20.87 1.62
C TRP A 150 -5.85 -21.99 0.70
N ALA A 151 -5.21 -22.15 -0.47
CA ALA A 151 -5.67 -23.11 -1.47
C ALA A 151 -5.49 -24.58 -1.03
N ASN A 152 -4.45 -24.87 -0.23
CA ASN A 152 -4.16 -26.21 0.29
C ASN A 152 -5.13 -26.65 1.39
N GLU A 153 -5.68 -25.71 2.16
CA GLU A 153 -6.64 -25.96 3.22
C GLU A 153 -8.10 -25.79 2.75
N GLY A 154 -8.31 -24.98 1.70
CA GLY A 154 -9.64 -24.60 1.22
C GLY A 154 -10.38 -23.72 2.22
N GLU A 155 -9.64 -23.01 3.07
CA GLU A 155 -10.16 -22.17 4.16
C GLU A 155 -9.79 -20.71 3.96
N SER A 156 -10.69 -19.81 4.39
CA SER A 156 -10.44 -18.37 4.47
C SER A 156 -10.29 -17.93 5.92
N PHE A 157 -9.39 -16.99 6.18
CA PHE A 157 -9.20 -16.35 7.47
C PHE A 157 -9.38 -14.84 7.33
N ASP A 158 -10.09 -14.26 8.29
CA ASP A 158 -10.21 -12.81 8.45
C ASP A 158 -8.97 -12.27 9.16
N GLU A 159 -8.39 -11.23 8.57
CA GLU A 159 -7.14 -10.59 8.99
C GLU A 159 -7.34 -9.10 9.25
N SER A 160 -8.58 -8.62 9.28
CA SER A 160 -8.94 -7.21 9.52
C SER A 160 -8.42 -6.65 10.86
N ASP A 161 -8.14 -7.53 11.83
CA ASP A 161 -7.61 -7.16 13.15
C ASP A 161 -6.06 -7.13 13.19
N MET A 162 -5.38 -7.47 12.08
CA MET A 162 -3.92 -7.41 11.98
C MET A 162 -3.42 -5.97 11.90
N GLU A 163 -2.23 -5.72 12.45
CA GLU A 163 -1.60 -4.40 12.35
C GLU A 163 -1.17 -4.11 10.91
N ASP A 164 -1.43 -2.88 10.45
CA ASP A 164 -0.96 -2.40 9.17
C ASP A 164 0.54 -2.58 9.00
N SER A 165 0.94 -3.01 7.82
CA SER A 165 2.35 -3.15 7.45
C SER A 165 2.80 -1.99 6.56
N VAL A 166 3.96 -1.41 6.87
CA VAL A 166 4.51 -0.28 6.12
C VAL A 166 5.72 -0.72 5.31
N PHE A 167 5.69 -0.42 4.01
CA PHE A 167 6.80 -0.62 3.08
C PHE A 167 7.28 0.74 2.58
N LEU A 168 8.59 0.97 2.65
CA LEU A 168 9.20 2.24 2.24
C LEU A 168 10.03 2.03 0.98
N GLY A 169 9.97 3.00 0.08
CA GLY A 169 10.50 2.82 -1.26
C GLY A 169 10.68 4.11 -2.03
N LYS A 170 10.79 3.95 -3.35
CA LYS A 170 10.90 5.04 -4.32
C LYS A 170 10.34 4.61 -5.66
N TRP A 171 10.06 5.60 -6.49
CA TRP A 171 9.77 5.43 -7.90
C TRP A 171 11.09 5.30 -8.67
N GLU A 172 11.25 4.24 -9.44
CA GLU A 172 12.39 4.07 -10.33
C GLU A 172 12.01 3.28 -11.58
N ASN A 173 12.58 3.65 -12.73
CA ASN A 173 12.37 2.98 -14.01
C ASN A 173 10.89 2.82 -14.42
N GLY A 174 10.03 3.78 -14.06
CA GLY A 174 8.60 3.72 -14.38
C GLY A 174 7.79 2.79 -13.48
N GLY A 175 8.37 2.33 -12.37
CA GLY A 175 7.71 1.48 -11.39
C GLY A 175 8.00 1.90 -9.96
N LEU A 176 7.36 1.19 -9.04
CA LEU A 176 7.52 1.36 -7.60
C LEU A 176 8.33 0.20 -7.05
N TRP A 177 9.35 0.52 -6.25
CA TRP A 177 10.07 -0.46 -5.45
C TRP A 177 10.04 -0.05 -3.99
N ALA A 178 9.41 -0.86 -3.14
CA ALA A 178 9.38 -0.66 -1.70
C ALA A 178 9.74 -1.93 -0.92
N SER A 179 10.41 -1.74 0.23
CA SER A 179 10.81 -2.81 1.15
C SER A 179 10.22 -2.58 2.53
N GLY A 180 9.85 -3.68 3.19
CA GLY A 180 9.28 -3.72 4.53
C GLY A 180 9.52 -5.11 5.12
N ALA A 181 8.45 -5.83 5.46
CA ALA A 181 8.56 -7.25 5.81
C ALA A 181 9.10 -8.07 4.62
N GLY A 182 8.64 -7.80 3.40
CA GLY A 182 9.18 -8.32 2.14
C GLY A 182 9.67 -7.21 1.20
N THR A 183 9.75 -7.48 -0.10
CA THR A 183 10.00 -6.45 -1.12
C THR A 183 8.92 -6.49 -2.19
N ILE A 184 8.20 -5.38 -2.36
CA ILE A 184 7.17 -5.21 -3.39
C ILE A 184 7.75 -4.42 -4.56
N ARG A 185 7.52 -4.91 -5.77
CA ARG A 185 7.89 -4.27 -7.03
C ARG A 185 6.68 -4.19 -7.95
N LEU A 186 6.06 -3.02 -8.04
CA LEU A 186 5.00 -2.76 -9.02
C LEU A 186 5.65 -2.16 -10.27
N THR A 187 5.52 -2.85 -11.40
CA THR A 187 6.32 -2.54 -12.61
C THR A 187 5.49 -1.99 -13.76
N GLN A 188 4.16 -2.13 -13.68
CA GLN A 188 3.26 -1.62 -14.69
C GLN A 188 2.08 -0.97 -14.01
N PHE A 189 1.78 0.26 -14.42
CA PHE A 189 0.60 1.03 -14.04
C PHE A 189 -0.10 1.47 -15.30
N TYR A 190 -1.42 1.36 -15.36
CA TYR A 190 -2.18 1.75 -16.53
C TYR A 190 -3.63 2.13 -16.20
N GLU A 191 -4.23 2.90 -17.08
CA GLU A 191 -5.65 3.23 -17.06
C GLU A 191 -6.36 2.54 -18.23
N GLN A 192 -7.52 1.95 -17.93
CA GLN A 192 -8.41 1.41 -18.95
C GLN A 192 -9.86 1.56 -18.51
N SER A 193 -10.72 2.04 -19.40
CA SER A 193 -12.16 2.21 -19.14
C SER A 193 -12.49 3.03 -17.88
N GLY A 194 -11.67 4.05 -17.58
CA GLY A 194 -11.87 4.92 -16.41
C GLY A 194 -11.66 4.19 -15.08
N LYS A 195 -10.70 3.26 -15.04
CA LYS A 195 -10.15 2.64 -13.84
C LYS A 195 -8.64 2.58 -13.97
N GLN A 196 -7.95 2.64 -12.84
CA GLN A 196 -6.50 2.45 -12.79
C GLN A 196 -6.13 1.08 -12.22
N TYR A 197 -5.05 0.54 -12.76
CA TYR A 197 -4.55 -0.79 -12.46
C TYR A 197 -3.05 -0.75 -12.24
N ALA A 198 -2.54 -1.63 -11.38
CA ALA A 198 -1.11 -1.88 -11.28
C ALA A 198 -0.84 -3.37 -11.10
N ILE A 199 0.28 -3.84 -11.65
CA ILE A 199 0.74 -5.22 -11.44
C ILE A 199 2.23 -5.29 -11.13
N GLY A 200 2.61 -6.34 -10.42
CA GLY A 200 3.96 -6.53 -9.95
C GLY A 200 4.19 -7.84 -9.22
N THR A 201 5.26 -7.87 -8.45
CA THR A 201 5.68 -9.03 -7.68
C THR A 201 6.01 -8.64 -6.25
N MET A 202 5.98 -9.62 -5.36
CA MET A 202 6.49 -9.52 -4.01
C MET A 202 7.48 -10.66 -3.75
N ASP A 203 8.67 -10.29 -3.29
CA ASP A 203 9.63 -11.23 -2.72
C ASP A 203 9.30 -11.34 -1.23
N THR A 204 8.79 -12.50 -0.80
CA THR A 204 8.48 -12.76 0.60
C THR A 204 9.74 -13.16 1.38
N PRO A 205 9.76 -13.00 2.72
CA PRO A 205 10.91 -13.37 3.56
C PRO A 205 11.32 -14.85 3.50
N ASP A 206 10.34 -15.72 3.26
CA ASP A 206 10.54 -17.17 3.15
C ASP A 206 10.94 -17.61 1.74
N GLY A 207 11.04 -16.67 0.79
CA GLY A 207 11.50 -16.92 -0.58
C GLY A 207 10.42 -17.48 -1.50
N ILE A 208 9.16 -17.49 -1.06
CA ILE A 208 8.01 -17.88 -1.87
C ILE A 208 7.69 -16.72 -2.83
N PRO A 209 7.62 -16.96 -4.15
CA PRO A 209 7.23 -15.90 -5.08
C PRO A 209 5.77 -15.52 -4.87
N ALA A 210 5.46 -14.23 -4.90
CA ALA A 210 4.09 -13.75 -4.96
C ALA A 210 3.88 -12.74 -6.09
N LEU A 211 2.69 -12.74 -6.66
CA LEU A 211 2.23 -11.74 -7.62
C LEU A 211 1.35 -10.72 -6.92
N VAL A 212 1.38 -9.47 -7.38
CA VAL A 212 0.61 -8.37 -6.78
C VAL A 212 -0.19 -7.68 -7.87
N ALA A 213 -1.49 -7.47 -7.63
CA ALA A 213 -2.38 -6.74 -8.51
C ALA A 213 -3.15 -5.68 -7.71
N LEU A 214 -3.25 -4.46 -8.24
CA LEU A 214 -3.98 -3.35 -7.64
C LEU A 214 -5.03 -2.83 -8.61
N VAL A 215 -6.16 -2.37 -8.06
CA VAL A 215 -7.22 -1.70 -8.83
C VAL A 215 -7.83 -0.57 -8.01
N ARG A 216 -8.23 0.50 -8.70
CA ARG A 216 -9.07 1.56 -8.16
C ARG A 216 -9.90 2.22 -9.26
N PRO A 217 -10.95 2.98 -8.90
CA PRO A 217 -11.70 3.82 -9.84
C PRO A 217 -10.80 4.78 -10.63
#